data_AF-E8KEC5-F1
#
_entry.id   AF-E8KEC5-F1
#
_cell.length_a   1.000
_cell.length_b   1.000
_cell.length_c   1.000
_cell.angle_alpha   90.00
_cell.angle_beta   90.00
_cell.angle_gamma   90.00
#
_symmetry.space_group_name_H-M   'P 1'
#
loop_
_entity.id
_entity.type
_entity.pdbx_description
1 polymer ?
#
loop_
_entity_poly.entity_id
_entity_poly.type
_entity_poly.pdbx_seq_one_letter_code
_entity_poly.pdbx_strand_id
1 'polypeptide(L)'
;MLRQVKSGGHFIAEDVVKNRYQISLDNLFLVLPYCDEIFIYANSSIAPELIFQLKDNCITQFSEFLPSWCEKILNNLRNLGFEKIF
;
A
#
# COMPACT_ATOMS: atom_id res chain seq x y z
N MET A 1 0.85 15.72 7.67
CA MET A 1 1.05 16.69 6.58
C MET A 1 1.79 17.97 7.01
N LEU A 2 2.74 17.92 7.97
CA LEU A 2 3.44 19.12 8.49
C LEU A 2 4.99 19.03 8.47
N ARG A 3 5.58 17.95 7.95
CA ARG A 3 7.03 17.73 8.11
C ARG A 3 7.93 18.33 7.01
N GLN A 4 7.41 18.69 5.83
CA GLN A 4 8.25 19.25 4.75
C GLN A 4 8.37 20.78 4.74
N VAL A 5 7.41 21.51 5.33
CA VAL A 5 7.39 22.98 5.29
C VAL A 5 8.43 23.58 6.24
N LYS A 6 8.76 22.91 7.36
CA LYS A 6 9.76 23.40 8.32
C LYS A 6 11.22 23.31 7.81
N SER A 7 11.48 22.65 6.68
CA SER A 7 12.82 22.39 6.15
C SER A 7 13.06 22.96 4.74
N GLY A 8 12.22 23.87 4.26
CA GLY A 8 12.44 24.58 2.98
C GLY A 8 11.87 23.91 1.72
N GLY A 9 10.93 22.97 1.87
CA GLY A 9 10.26 22.34 0.72
C GLY A 9 9.28 23.28 0.01
N HIS A 10 9.21 23.18 -1.33
CA HIS A 10 8.20 23.87 -2.14
C HIS A 10 6.79 23.44 -1.73
N PHE A 11 5.86 24.38 -1.62
CA PHE A 11 4.46 24.08 -1.33
C PHE A 11 3.89 23.20 -2.45
N ILE A 12 3.52 21.97 -2.12
CA ILE A 12 2.76 21.10 -3.02
C ILE A 12 1.31 21.15 -2.57
N ALA A 13 0.43 21.52 -3.49
CA ALA A 13 -1.00 21.58 -3.22
C ALA A 13 -1.54 20.19 -2.81
N GLU A 14 -2.50 20.19 -1.89
CA GLU A 14 -2.98 18.96 -1.24
C GLU A 14 -3.63 17.98 -2.23
N ASP A 15 -4.29 18.51 -3.25
CA ASP A 15 -4.84 17.79 -4.40
C ASP A 15 -3.76 17.04 -5.18
N VAL A 16 -2.61 17.67 -5.43
CA VAL A 16 -1.46 17.03 -6.10
C VAL A 16 -0.91 15.89 -5.26
N VAL A 17 -0.86 16.06 -3.94
CA VAL A 17 -0.43 15.01 -3.01
C VAL A 17 -1.40 13.83 -3.02
N LYS A 18 -2.70 14.08 -2.89
CA LYS A 18 -3.76 13.04 -2.94
C LYS A 18 -3.74 12.29 -4.27
N ASN A 19 -3.57 13.01 -5.38
CA ASN A 19 -3.51 12.40 -6.71
C ASN A 19 -2.32 11.44 -6.85
N ARG A 20 -1.14 11.82 -6.33
CA ARG A 20 0.04 10.93 -6.33
C ARG A 20 -0.17 9.66 -5.51
N TYR A 21 -0.85 9.75 -4.36
CA TYR A 21 -1.19 8.57 -3.57
C TYR A 21 -2.10 7.61 -4.33
N GLN A 22 -3.14 8.14 -4.98
CA GLN A 22 -4.06 7.31 -5.76
C GLN A 22 -3.36 6.67 -6.96
N ILE A 23 -2.58 7.44 -7.74
CA ILE A 23 -1.80 6.92 -8.87
C ILE A 23 -0.83 5.83 -8.44
N SER A 24 -0.14 6.01 -7.30
CA SER A 24 0.81 5.01 -6.80
C SER A 24 0.11 3.70 -6.42
N LEU A 25 -1.09 3.78 -5.83
CA LEU A 25 -1.91 2.60 -5.54
C LEU A 25 -2.43 1.93 -6.81
N ASP A 26 -2.82 2.69 -7.82
CA ASP A 26 -3.30 2.13 -9.09
C ASP A 26 -2.15 1.42 -9.83
N ASN A 27 -0.95 2.00 -9.79
CA ASN A 27 0.26 1.40 -10.35
C ASN A 27 0.61 0.06 -9.70
N LEU A 28 0.34 -0.11 -8.39
CA LEU A 28 0.56 -1.40 -7.72
C LEU A 28 -0.17 -2.51 -8.48
N PHE A 29 -1.46 -2.33 -8.77
CA PHE A 29 -2.27 -3.35 -9.45
C PHE A 29 -1.84 -3.60 -10.89
N LEU A 30 -1.28 -2.59 -11.56
CA LEU A 30 -0.72 -2.73 -12.91
C LEU A 30 0.56 -3.57 -12.92
N VAL A 31 1.36 -3.52 -11.86
CA VAL A 31 2.64 -4.25 -11.79
C VAL A 31 2.52 -5.66 -11.21
N LEU A 32 1.45 -5.95 -10.45
CA LEU A 32 1.24 -7.27 -9.81
C LEU A 32 1.51 -8.47 -10.73
N PRO A 33 1.02 -8.52 -11.99
CA PRO A 33 1.20 -9.70 -12.86
C PRO A 33 2.64 -9.96 -13.28
N TYR A 34 3.55 -9.01 -13.08
CA TYR A 34 4.96 -9.12 -13.46
C TYR A 34 5.88 -9.44 -12.28
N CYS A 35 5.32 -9.63 -11.08
CA CYS A 35 6.07 -9.89 -9.87
C CYS A 35 5.84 -11.33 -9.41
N ASP A 36 6.92 -12.05 -9.12
CA ASP A 36 6.84 -13.39 -8.50
C ASP A 36 6.41 -13.30 -7.03
N GLU A 37 6.80 -12.21 -6.34
CA GLU A 37 6.59 -12.04 -4.91
C GLU A 37 6.59 -10.55 -4.53
N ILE A 38 5.69 -10.16 -3.61
CA ILE A 38 5.49 -8.76 -3.23
C ILE A 38 5.32 -8.64 -1.71
N PHE A 39 5.96 -7.62 -1.12
CA PHE A 39 5.81 -7.28 0.30
C PHE A 39 5.21 -5.89 0.45
N ILE A 40 4.13 -5.78 1.24
CA ILE A 40 3.43 -4.53 1.50
C ILE A 40 3.69 -4.10 2.94
N TYR A 41 4.30 -2.93 3.11
CA TYR A 41 4.61 -2.35 4.42
C TYR A 41 3.72 -1.13 4.73
N ALA A 42 3.28 -1.00 5.97
CA ALA A 42 2.72 0.23 6.51
C ALA A 42 3.84 1.05 7.15
N ASN A 43 4.07 2.25 6.62
CA ASN A 43 5.11 3.17 7.10
C ASN A 43 4.54 4.38 7.86
N SER A 44 3.30 4.27 8.37
CA SER A 44 2.62 5.34 9.11
C SER A 44 3.17 5.54 10.53
N SER A 45 3.80 4.51 11.10
CA SER A 45 4.45 4.48 12.41
C SER A 45 5.94 4.80 12.32
N ILE A 46 6.62 4.87 13.47
CA ILE A 46 8.08 5.10 13.54
C ILE A 46 8.86 3.93 12.93
N ALA A 47 8.39 2.71 13.15
CA ALA A 47 8.97 1.50 12.58
C ALA A 47 8.01 0.93 11.52
N PRO A 48 8.46 0.74 10.26
CA PRO A 48 7.65 0.11 9.23
C PRO A 48 7.16 -1.27 9.67
N GLU A 49 5.88 -1.53 9.45
CA GLU A 49 5.25 -2.81 9.77
C GLU A 49 4.97 -3.58 8.49
N LEU A 50 5.39 -4.84 8.42
CA LEU A 50 5.02 -5.72 7.32
C LEU A 50 3.54 -6.11 7.48
N ILE A 51 2.73 -5.82 6.46
CA ILE A 51 1.30 -6.09 6.50
C ILE A 51 0.97 -7.34 5.71
N PHE A 52 1.41 -7.41 4.44
CA PHE A 52 1.11 -8.53 3.55
C PHE A 52 2.34 -9.02 2.79
N GLN A 53 2.34 -10.31 2.49
CA GLN A 53 3.12 -10.92 1.41
C GLN A 53 2.14 -11.45 0.38
N LEU A 54 2.41 -11.18 -0.90
CA LEU A 54 1.69 -11.73 -2.04
C LEU A 54 2.62 -12.66 -2.79
N LYS A 55 2.23 -13.93 -2.95
CA LYS A 55 3.02 -14.95 -3.63
C LYS A 55 2.10 -16.09 -4.10
N ASP A 56 2.28 -16.59 -5.31
CA ASP A 56 1.49 -17.73 -5.83
C ASP A 56 -0.03 -17.53 -5.68
N ASN A 57 -0.55 -16.34 -6.00
CA ASN A 57 -1.95 -15.92 -5.78
C ASN A 57 -2.43 -15.96 -4.31
N CYS A 58 -1.51 -16.02 -3.36
CA CYS A 58 -1.83 -16.10 -1.95
C CYS A 58 -1.50 -14.81 -1.23
N ILE A 59 -2.35 -14.42 -0.28
CA ILE A 59 -2.17 -13.28 0.62
C ILE A 59 -1.85 -13.84 2.01
N THR A 60 -0.62 -13.65 2.47
CA THR A 60 -0.22 -13.91 3.86
C THR A 60 -0.27 -12.59 4.63
N GLN A 61 -0.99 -12.55 5.74
CA GLN A 61 -1.08 -11.38 6.62
C GLN A 61 -0.15 -11.55 7.82
N PHE A 62 0.62 -10.52 8.14
CA PHE A 62 1.56 -10.52 9.27
C PHE A 62 1.11 -9.63 10.43
N SER A 63 0.37 -8.55 10.14
CA SER A 63 -0.12 -7.62 11.16
C SER A 63 -1.46 -8.07 11.73
N GLU A 64 -1.64 -7.98 13.04
CA GLU A 64 -2.94 -8.21 13.70
C GLU A 64 -3.94 -7.08 13.40
N PHE A 65 -3.45 -5.84 13.32
CA PHE A 65 -4.27 -4.64 13.16
C PHE A 65 -4.07 -4.02 11.79
N LEU A 66 -5.03 -4.24 10.90
CA LEU A 66 -4.99 -3.65 9.56
C LEU A 66 -5.47 -2.20 9.57
N PRO A 67 -4.67 -1.25 9.02
CA PRO A 67 -5.15 0.09 8.72
C PRO A 67 -6.37 0.06 7.76
N SER A 68 -7.23 1.07 7.84
CA SER A 68 -8.46 1.14 7.02
C SER A 68 -8.19 1.12 5.51
N TRP A 69 -7.06 1.65 5.05
CA TRP A 69 -6.70 1.61 3.63
C TRP A 69 -6.40 0.20 3.12
N CYS A 70 -6.07 -0.75 3.99
CA CYS A 70 -5.81 -2.13 3.60
C CYS A 70 -7.08 -2.82 3.08
N GLU A 71 -8.27 -2.40 3.49
CA GLU A 71 -9.54 -2.97 3.01
C GLU A 71 -9.68 -2.80 1.49
N LYS A 72 -9.37 -1.60 0.98
CA LYS A 72 -9.42 -1.31 -0.46
C LYS A 72 -8.45 -2.20 -1.25
N ILE A 73 -7.25 -2.41 -0.71
CA ILE A 73 -6.24 -3.27 -1.34
C ILE A 73 -6.69 -4.72 -1.33
N LEU A 74 -7.16 -5.25 -0.19
CA LEU A 74 -7.64 -6.62 -0.08
C LEU A 74 -8.79 -6.90 -1.04
N ASN A 75 -9.74 -5.97 -1.18
CA ASN A 75 -10.85 -6.12 -2.13
C ASN A 75 -10.36 -6.17 -3.58
N ASN A 76 -9.41 -5.31 -3.95
CA ASN A 76 -8.83 -5.34 -5.30
C ASN A 76 -8.02 -6.61 -5.55
N LEU A 77 -7.23 -7.08 -4.58
CA LEU A 77 -6.47 -8.33 -4.69
C LEU A 77 -7.39 -9.54 -4.86
N ARG A 78 -8.50 -9.60 -4.11
CA ARG A 78 -9.52 -10.65 -4.26
C ARG A 78 -10.16 -10.62 -5.65
N ASN A 79 -10.46 -9.44 -6.19
CA ASN A 79 -10.98 -9.31 -7.56
C ASN A 79 -9.99 -9.79 -8.62
N LEU A 80 -8.69 -9.77 -8.31
CA LEU A 80 -7.62 -10.29 -9.16
C LEU A 80 -7.34 -11.80 -8.94
N GLY A 81 -8.11 -12.46 -8.07
CA GLY A 81 -7.99 -13.90 -7.82
C GLY A 81 -7.00 -14.28 -6.71
N PHE A 82 -6.54 -13.31 -5.91
CA PHE A 82 -5.73 -13.62 -4.73
C PHE A 82 -6.59 -14.12 -3.57
N GLU A 83 -6.14 -15.17 -2.91
CA GLU A 83 -6.81 -15.80 -1.77
C GLU A 83 -6.02 -15.61 -0.48
N LYS A 84 -6.70 -15.34 0.62
CA LYS A 84 -6.03 -15.19 1.92
C LYS A 84 -5.77 -16.56 2.52
N ILE A 85 -4.51 -16.85 2.82
CA ILE A 85 -4.15 -18.04 3.60
C ILE A 85 -4.16 -17.65 5.08
N PHE A 86 -4.81 -18.47 5.90
CA PHE A 86 -4.85 -18.33 7.37
C PHE A 86 -3.64 -18.98 8.03
#